data_AF-A0A392VLR3-F1
#
_entry.id   AF-A0A392VLR3-F1
#
_cell.length_a   1.000
_cell.length_b   1.000
_cell.length_c   1.000
_cell.angle_alpha   90.00
_cell.angle_beta   90.00
_cell.angle_gamma   90.00
#
_symmetry.space_group_name_H-M   'P 1'
#
loop_
_entity.id
_entity.type
_entity.pdbx_description
1 polymer ?
#
loop_
_entity_poly.entity_id
_entity_poly.type
_entity_poly.pdbx_seq_one_letter_code
_entity_poly.pdbx_strand_id
1 'polypeptide(L)' 'LKPCLDAAAEPLGLPLETEGKCPLIRPLAVLDWKTGTDTEATQVLIQWECLFPEDATWEDYEDIRVTYPE' A
#
# COMPACT_ATOMS: atom_id res chain seq x y z
N LEU A 1 -17.79 -36.35 12.15
CA LEU A 1 -17.03 -35.71 11.06
C LEU A 1 -18.06 -35.14 10.09
N LYS A 2 -18.14 -33.81 9.91
CA LYS A 2 -18.96 -33.24 8.83
C LYS A 2 -18.08 -33.11 7.58
N PRO A 3 -18.57 -33.44 6.38
CA PRO A 3 -17.78 -33.39 5.15
C PRO A 3 -17.49 -31.94 4.80
N CYS A 4 -16.25 -31.61 4.48
CA CYS A 4 -15.91 -30.35 3.83
C CYS A 4 -16.49 -30.41 2.42
N LEU A 5 -17.59 -29.69 2.20
CA LEU A 5 -18.21 -29.54 0.89
C LEU A 5 -17.37 -28.50 0.12
N ASP A 6 -16.49 -28.97 -0.74
CA ASP A 6 -15.81 -28.15 -1.74
C ASP A 6 -16.67 -28.17 -3.01
N ALA A 7 -17.35 -27.07 -3.31
CA ALA A 7 -17.90 -26.78 -4.63
C ALA A 7 -18.47 -25.34 -4.64
N ALA A 8 -17.82 -24.45 -5.40
CA ALA A 8 -18.27 -23.10 -5.75
C ALA A 8 -18.36 -22.11 -4.57
N ALA A 9 -17.21 -21.69 -4.04
CA ALA A 9 -17.12 -20.36 -3.46
C ALA A 9 -17.10 -19.35 -4.62
N GLU A 10 -18.29 -18.87 -5.04
CA GLU A 10 -18.38 -17.56 -5.67
C GLU A 10 -17.49 -16.61 -4.85
N PRO A 11 -16.62 -15.79 -5.48
CA PRO A 11 -15.86 -14.81 -4.73
C PRO A 11 -16.87 -13.99 -3.96
N LEU A 12 -16.92 -14.18 -2.63
CA LEU A 12 -17.79 -13.46 -1.74
C LEU A 12 -17.50 -12.01 -2.01
N GLY A 13 -18.36 -11.35 -2.77
CA GLY A 13 -18.25 -9.93 -3.08
C GLY A 13 -18.13 -9.26 -1.74
N LEU A 14 -16.95 -8.71 -1.48
CA LEU A 14 -16.73 -7.96 -0.25
C LEU A 14 -17.87 -6.94 -0.16
N PRO A 15 -18.49 -6.78 1.02
CA PRO A 15 -19.62 -5.88 1.15
C PRO A 15 -19.25 -4.52 0.55
N LEU A 16 -20.11 -3.99 -0.32
CA LEU A 16 -19.96 -2.69 -1.01
C LEU A 16 -19.52 -1.56 -0.07
N GLU A 17 -19.82 -1.71 1.23
CA GLU A 17 -19.51 -0.80 2.33
C GLU A 17 -17.99 -0.66 2.65
N THR A 18 -17.13 -1.53 2.08
CA THR A 18 -15.67 -1.38 2.16
C THR A 18 -15.07 -0.58 1.00
N GLU A 19 -15.85 -0.28 -0.05
CA GLU A 19 -15.41 0.57 -1.15
C GLU A 19 -15.31 2.02 -0.68
N GLY A 20 -14.11 2.45 -0.27
CA GLY A 20 -13.83 3.84 0.08
C GLY A 20 -13.49 4.12 1.55
N LYS A 21 -13.31 3.09 2.39
CA LYS A 21 -12.77 3.23 3.76
C LYS A 21 -11.35 2.72 3.89
N CYS A 22 -10.50 2.95 2.89
CA CYS A 22 -9.07 2.89 3.16
C CYS A 22 -8.74 4.12 4.02
N PRO A 23 -8.17 3.95 5.23
CA PRO A 23 -7.70 5.11 5.98
C PRO A 23 -6.71 5.86 5.09
N LEU A 24 -6.97 7.15 4.88
CA LEU A 24 -6.13 8.02 4.07
C LEU A 24 -4.85 8.29 4.85
N ILE A 25 -3.90 7.36 4.72
CA ILE A 25 -2.60 7.41 5.37
C ILE A 25 -1.72 8.42 4.64
N ARG A 26 -0.86 9.14 5.38
CA ARG A 26 0.05 10.14 4.80
C ARG A 26 1.50 9.75 5.05
N PRO A 27 2.42 10.13 4.16
CA PRO A 27 3.84 10.00 4.42
C PRO A 27 4.23 10.87 5.63
N LEU A 28 4.91 10.28 6.61
CA LEU A 28 5.45 10.96 7.79
C LEU A 28 6.91 11.41 7.54
N ALA A 29 7.72 10.54 6.94
CA ALA A 29 9.13 10.81 6.67
C ALA A 29 9.67 9.94 5.53
N VAL A 30 10.69 10.43 4.83
CA VAL A 30 11.50 9.62 3.92
C VAL A 30 12.69 9.06 4.70
N LEU A 31 12.79 7.74 4.79
CA LEU A 31 13.84 7.05 5.52
C LEU A 31 15.07 6.75 4.66
N ASP A 32 14.87 6.42 3.38
CA ASP A 32 15.94 5.98 2.48
C ASP A 32 15.59 6.22 1.00
N TRP A 33 16.58 6.11 0.11
CA TRP A 33 16.48 6.41 -1.31
C TRP A 33 17.17 5.33 -2.15
N LYS A 34 16.50 4.92 -3.23
CA LYS A 34 17.04 3.95 -4.19
C LYS A 34 16.82 4.44 -5.61
N THR A 35 17.89 4.69 -6.33
CA THR A 35 17.85 5.01 -7.77
C THR A 35 18.08 3.75 -8.58
N GLY A 36 17.10 3.36 -9.41
CA GLY A 36 17.26 2.25 -10.34
C GLY A 36 18.27 2.61 -11.44
N THR A 37 19.22 1.73 -11.73
CA THR A 37 20.19 1.89 -12.83
C THR A 37 19.56 1.75 -14.21
N ASP A 38 18.44 1.03 -14.32
CA ASP A 38 17.85 0.61 -15.59
C ASP A 38 16.54 1.33 -15.95
N THR A 39 15.81 1.87 -14.98
CA THR A 39 14.48 2.45 -15.20
C THR A 39 14.37 3.95 -14.89
N GLU A 40 15.46 4.61 -14.48
CA GLU A 40 15.50 6.02 -13.99
C GLU A 40 14.49 6.37 -12.88
N ALA A 41 13.61 5.45 -12.49
CA ALA A 41 12.63 5.61 -11.44
C ALA A 41 13.35 5.65 -10.09
N THR A 42 13.18 6.78 -9.40
CA THR A 42 13.68 6.97 -8.05
C THR A 42 12.64 6.45 -7.08
N GLN A 43 13.01 5.46 -6.27
CA GLN A 43 12.18 4.95 -5.19
C GLN A 43 12.60 5.58 -3.86
N VAL A 44 11.63 5.85 -3.01
CA VAL A 44 11.80 6.38 -1.66
C VAL A 44 11.17 5.45 -0.64
N LEU A 45 11.88 5.19 0.46
CA LEU A 45 11.33 4.42 1.57
C LEU A 45 10.53 5.37 2.46
N ILE A 46 9.21 5.24 2.44
CA ILE A 46 8.29 6.10 3.16
C ILE A 46 7.92 5.46 4.50
N GLN A 47 8.21 6.17 5.60
CA GLN A 47 7.52 5.94 6.86
C GLN A 47 6.15 6.61 6.79
N TRP A 48 5.13 5.89 7.21
CA TRP A 48 3.76 6.36 7.19
C TRP A 48 3.28 6.86 8.55
N GLU A 49 2.37 7.83 8.56
CA GLU A 49 1.69 8.27 9.77
C GLU A 49 0.92 7.11 10.41
N CYS A 50 0.92 7.06 11.75
CA CYS A 50 0.22 6.04 12.54
C CYS A 50 0.67 4.58 12.33
N LEU A 51 1.76 4.34 11.60
CA LEU A 51 2.39 3.03 11.46
C LEU A 51 3.78 3.00 12.11
N PHE A 52 4.25 1.79 12.41
CA PHE A 52 5.59 1.61 12.93
C PHE A 52 6.63 1.79 11.81
N PRO A 53 7.87 2.18 12.12
CA PRO A 53 8.93 2.31 11.11
C PRO A 53 9.18 1.04 10.30
N GLU A 54 8.93 -0.14 10.88
CA GLU A 54 9.08 -1.45 10.23
C GLU A 54 8.03 -1.69 9.13
N ASP A 55 6.92 -0.94 9.16
CA ASP A 55 5.86 -0.98 8.14
C ASP A 55 6.13 0.03 6.99
N ALA A 56 7.32 0.63 6.95
CA ALA A 56 7.71 1.52 5.86
C ALA A 56 7.72 0.79 4.50
N THR A 57 7.31 1.48 3.44
CA THR A 57 7.23 0.88 2.09
C THR A 57 8.04 1.68 1.06
N TRP A 58 8.58 0.98 0.06
CA TRP A 58 9.28 1.60 -1.06
C TRP A 58 8.27 2.05 -2.11
N GLU A 59 8.16 3.36 -2.31
CA GLU A 59 7.21 3.97 -3.22
C GLU A 59 7.94 4.72 -4.33
N ASP A 60 7.27 4.95 -5.46
CA ASP A 60 7.79 5.82 -6.51
C ASP A 60 7.77 7.28 -6.04
N TYR A 61 8.88 7.99 -6.21
CA TYR A 61 9.00 9.36 -5.72
C TYR A 61 8.06 10.32 -6.43
N GLU A 62 7.89 10.20 -7.75
CA GLU A 62 7.02 11.11 -8.50
C GLU A 62 5.55 10.85 -8.15
N ASP A 63 5.16 9.60 -7.97
CA ASP A 63 3.81 9.24 -7.51
C ASP A 63 3.51 9.80 -6.10
N ILE A 64 4.45 9.66 -5.16
CA ILE A 64 4.31 10.21 -3.81
C ILE A 64 4.18 11.73 -3.84
N ARG A 65 4.98 12.43 -4.66
CA ARG A 65 4.88 13.89 -4.78
C ARG A 65 3.56 14.37 -5.39
N VAL A 66 3.01 13.63 -6.35
CA VAL A 66 1.74 13.97 -6.99
C VAL A 66 0.56 13.67 -6.04
N THR A 67 0.63 12.56 -5.32
CA THR A 67 -0.44 12.10 -4.42
C THR A 67 -0.47 12.89 -3.11
N TYR A 68 0.70 13.27 -2.58
CA TYR A 68 0.85 13.99 -1.32
C TYR A 68 1.67 15.29 -1.51
N PRO A 69 1.12 16.28 -2.22
CA PRO A 69 1.74 17.61 -2.30
C PRO A 69 1.71 18.30 -0.93
N GLU A 70 2.71 19.16 -0.65
CA GLU A 70 2.76 20.00 0.56
C GLU A 70 1.56 20.96 0.69
#